data_AF-A0AAE7D821-F1
#
_entry.id   AF-A0AAE7D821-F1
#
_cell.length_a   1.000
_cell.length_b   1.000
_cell.length_c   1.000
_cell.angle_alpha   90.00
_cell.angle_beta   90.00
_cell.angle_gamma   90.00
#
_symmetry.space_group_name_H-M   'P 1'
#
loop_
_entity.id
_entity.type
_entity.pdbx_description
1 polymer ?
#
loop_
_entity_poly.entity_id
_entity_poly.type
_entity_poly.pdbx_seq_one_letter_code
_entity_poly.pdbx_strand_id
1 'polypeptide(L)' 'MREDKLKQYDSVRGVFIEGTPIYEDAGFYDKTHIQICIRNPNCIKGFFIPRQEEQW' A
#
# COMPACT_ATOMS: atom_id res chain seq x y z
N MET A 1 3.70 -20.38 30.95
CA MET A 1 3.20 -19.54 29.85
C MET A 1 4.14 -19.79 28.68
N ARG A 2 3.71 -20.51 27.62
CA ARG A 2 4.55 -20.69 26.44
C ARG A 2 4.51 -19.37 25.66
N GLU A 3 5.64 -18.70 25.54
CA GLU A 3 5.79 -17.63 24.54
C GLU A 3 5.79 -18.31 23.17
N ASP A 4 4.62 -18.49 22.58
CA ASP A 4 4.55 -18.69 21.13
C ASP A 4 5.04 -17.38 20.51
N LYS A 5 6.34 -17.31 20.19
CA LYS A 5 6.94 -16.21 19.42
C LYS A 5 6.27 -16.19 18.05
N LEU A 6 5.16 -15.48 17.96
CA LEU A 6 4.47 -15.23 16.70
C LEU A 6 5.49 -14.72 15.69
N LYS A 7 5.49 -15.33 14.51
CA LYS A 7 6.39 -14.91 13.42
C LYS A 7 6.15 -13.44 13.15
N GLN A 8 7.23 -12.66 13.20
CA GLN A 8 7.17 -11.24 12.92
C GLN A 8 6.80 -11.00 11.46
N TYR A 9 5.99 -9.98 11.21
CA TYR A 9 5.68 -9.55 9.84
C TYR A 9 6.92 -8.93 9.18
N ASP A 10 7.23 -9.38 7.96
CA ASP A 10 8.29 -8.85 7.11
C ASP A 10 7.86 -7.58 6.36
N SER A 11 6.56 -7.47 6.06
CA SER A 11 5.95 -6.34 5.40
C SER A 11 4.46 -6.24 5.78
N VAL A 12 3.92 -5.03 5.80
CA VAL A 12 2.49 -4.78 5.96
C VAL A 12 2.00 -3.87 4.84
N ARG A 13 0.73 -4.04 4.46
CA ARG A 13 0.01 -3.13 3.55
C ARG A 13 -1.27 -2.68 4.23
N GLY A 14 -1.63 -1.41 4.07
CA GLY A 14 -2.87 -0.84 4.58
C GLY A 14 -3.53 0.03 3.53
N VAL A 15 -4.86 -0.02 3.46
CA VAL A 15 -5.63 0.97 2.70
C VAL A 15 -5.80 2.22 3.55
N PHE A 16 -5.51 3.37 2.97
CA PHE A 16 -5.79 4.68 3.54
C PHE A 16 -6.85 5.36 2.68
N ILE A 17 -8.02 5.59 3.28
CA ILE A 17 -9.15 6.25 2.63
C ILE A 17 -9.08 7.72 2.98
N GLU A 18 -8.90 8.56 1.97
CA GLU A 18 -8.80 10.01 2.13
C GLU A 18 -9.53 10.72 1.00
N GLY A 19 -9.90 11.98 1.25
CA GLY A 19 -10.57 12.82 0.26
C GLY A 19 -12.08 12.68 0.29
N THR A 20 -12.73 12.88 -0.86
CA THR A 20 -14.19 12.86 -0.99
C THR A 20 -14.67 11.66 -1.82
N PRO A 21 -15.89 11.14 -1.57
CA PRO A 21 -16.47 10.10 -2.41
C PRO A 21 -16.52 10.54 -3.88
N ILE A 22 -16.05 9.69 -4.79
CA ILE A 22 -16.12 9.97 -6.24
C ILE A 22 -17.45 9.53 -6.86
N TYR A 23 -18.12 8.56 -6.22
CA TYR A 23 -19.45 8.07 -6.58
C TYR A 23 -20.21 7.74 -5.31
N GLU A 24 -21.53 7.98 -5.33
CA GLU A 24 -22.42 7.58 -4.24
C GLU A 24 -22.36 6.06 -4.03
N ASP A 25 -22.29 5.63 -2.77
CA ASP A 25 -22.27 4.23 -2.31
C ASP A 25 -21.15 3.30 -2.83
N ALA A 26 -20.25 3.77 -3.70
CA ALA A 26 -19.21 2.93 -4.28
C ALA A 26 -18.03 2.65 -3.34
N GLY A 27 -17.91 3.42 -2.25
CA GLY A 27 -16.79 3.33 -1.31
C GLY A 27 -15.44 3.81 -1.88
N PHE A 28 -15.43 4.44 -3.05
CA PHE A 28 -14.24 5.03 -3.66
C PHE A 28 -14.11 6.51 -3.29
N TYR A 29 -12.88 6.92 -2.96
CA TYR A 29 -12.53 8.30 -2.64
C TYR A 29 -11.33 8.73 -3.50
N ASP A 30 -11.28 10.02 -3.87
CA ASP A 30 -10.33 10.57 -4.85
C ASP A 30 -8.86 10.51 -4.41
N LYS A 31 -8.60 10.32 -3.11
CA LYS A 31 -7.24 10.20 -2.55
C LYS A 31 -7.01 8.88 -1.81
N THR A 32 -7.85 7.88 -2.05
CA THR A 32 -7.60 6.53 -1.55
C THR A 32 -6.27 6.00 -2.08
N HIS A 33 -5.39 5.59 -1.18
CA HIS A 33 -4.08 5.06 -1.55
C HIS A 33 -3.69 3.88 -0.64
N ILE A 34 -2.72 3.08 -1.08
CA ILE A 34 -2.16 1.99 -0.28
C ILE A 34 -0.86 2.47 0.34
N GLN A 35 -0.70 2.28 1.64
CA GLN A 35 0.57 2.44 2.34
C GLN A 35 1.22 1.07 2.54
N ILE A 36 2.52 1.01 2.33
CA ILE A 36 3.32 -0.20 2.46
C ILE A 36 4.48 0.10 3.40
N CYS A 37 4.67 -0.75 4.41
CA CYS A 37 5.87 -0.73 5.26
C CYS A 37 6.62 -2.05 5.09
N ILE A 38 7.88 -1.96 4.67
CA ILE A 38 8.76 -3.10 4.43
C ILE A 38 9.85 -3.12 5.50
N ARG A 39 9.85 -4.16 6.36
CA ARG A 39 10.90 -4.39 7.35
C ARG A 39 12.04 -5.24 6.79
N ASN A 40 11.71 -6.14 5.87
CA ASN A 40 12.66 -7.02 5.21
C ASN A 40 12.79 -6.64 3.72
N PRO A 41 13.90 -5.98 3.30
CA PRO A 41 14.08 -5.55 1.91
C PRO A 41 14.07 -6.69 0.87
N ASN A 42 14.31 -7.95 1.27
CA ASN A 42 14.26 -9.11 0.36
C ASN A 42 12.84 -9.40 -0.16
N CYS A 43 11.82 -8.78 0.43
CA CYS A 43 10.44 -8.79 -0.08
C CYS A 43 10.27 -7.94 -1.36
N ILE A 44 11.18 -7.00 -1.63
CA ILE A 44 11.13 -6.15 -2.83
C ILE A 44 11.59 -6.98 -4.04
N LYS A 45 10.65 -7.28 -4.96
CA LYS A 45 10.96 -8.04 -6.19
C LYS A 45 11.38 -7.14 -7.35
N GLY A 46 11.04 -5.87 -7.27
CA GLY A 46 11.36 -4.85 -8.25
C GLY A 46 10.62 -3.56 -7.90
N PHE A 47 11.03 -2.47 -8.51
CA PHE A 47 10.34 -1.18 -8.47
C PHE A 47 10.31 -0.61 -9.88
N PHE A 48 9.29 0.19 -10.16
CA PHE A 48 9.15 0.87 -11.43
C PHE A 48 9.47 2.35 -11.22
N ILE A 49 10.30 2.91 -12.09
CA ILE A 49 10.50 4.35 -12.16
C ILE A 49 9.37 4.90 -13.03
N PRO A 50 8.56 5.87 -12.55
CA PRO A 50 7.53 6.49 -13.36
C PRO A 50 8.11 7.04 -14.66
N ARG A 51 7.43 6.76 -15.78
CA ARG A 51 7.81 7.34 -17.06
C ARG A 51 7.38 8.80 -17.12
N GLN A 52 8.15 9.63 -17.82
CA GLN A 52 7.71 10.98 -18.16
C GLN A 52 6.57 10.89 -19.19
N GLU A 53 5.60 11.80 -19.07
CA GLU A 53 4.52 11.92 -20.04
C GLU A 53 5.09 12.42 -21.37
N GLU A 54 4.79 11.72 -22.47
CA GLU A 54 5.11 12.19 -23.82
C GLU A 54 3.94 13.02 -24.36
N GLN A 55 4.23 14.25 -24.77
CA GLN A 55 3.30 15.15 -25.44
C GLN A 55 3.29 14.76 -26.92
N TRP A 56 2.35 13.88 -27.32
CA TRP A 56 2.12 13.54 -28.72
C TRP A 56 1.25 14.59 -29.41
#